data_AF-A0AAV2AN19-F1
#
_entry.id   AF-A0AAV2AN19-F1
#
_cell.length_a   1.000
_cell.length_b   1.000
_cell.length_c   1.000
_cell.angle_alpha   90.00
_cell.angle_beta   90.00
_cell.angle_gamma   90.00
#
_symmetry.space_group_name_H-M   'P 1'
#
loop_
_entity.id
_entity.type
_entity.pdbx_description
1 polymer ?
#
loop_
_entity_poly.entity_id
_entity_poly.type
_entity_poly.pdbx_seq_one_letter_code
_entity_poly.pdbx_strand_id
1 'polypeptide(L)'
;MGVTAQNIVAAVQEAGGALTEEDMKEHLLNPPNPVPDEALSIDFNGVTIWEMRPNTIGIVALVIFNILKGYDIRGLGHNSPDYIHLVAEATKLAFLEAWEYLCDPKCCSKRMDEILTEECAQKLRKKIDPESAYRCHQPFLGANTSYVAAVDREGNACSFICSICSYFGSGIIPEDCGFAMHDRAKSMSLEEGNTNTFGPNKLPLHSNMPAIVTETGTNDLLAVLGVIGRWMQPQGQVQVFMLFIG
;
A
#
# COMPACT_ATOMS: atom_id res chain seq x y z
N MET A 1 18.77 23.90 -11.01
CA MET A 1 18.32 22.77 -11.85
C MET A 1 19.54 22.15 -12.48
N GLY A 2 19.71 20.82 -12.36
CA GLY A 2 20.86 20.10 -12.95
C GLY A 2 20.50 19.46 -14.30
N VAL A 3 21.52 19.05 -15.06
CA VAL A 3 21.36 18.46 -16.41
C VAL A 3 20.38 17.28 -16.44
N THR A 4 20.42 16.39 -15.44
CA THR A 4 19.49 15.24 -15.35
C THR A 4 18.03 15.66 -15.35
N ALA A 5 17.68 16.71 -14.61
CA ALA A 5 16.30 17.15 -14.52
C ALA A 5 15.84 17.87 -15.81
N GLN A 6 16.75 18.53 -16.53
CA GLN A 6 16.48 19.08 -17.86
C GLN A 6 16.22 17.97 -18.89
N ASN A 7 17.04 16.91 -18.88
CA ASN A 7 16.87 15.77 -19.77
C ASN A 7 15.56 15.01 -19.50
N ILE A 8 15.18 14.85 -18.21
CA ILE A 8 13.88 14.29 -17.83
C ILE A 8 12.72 15.09 -18.43
N VAL A 9 12.74 16.41 -18.23
CA VAL A 9 11.67 17.30 -18.71
C VAL A 9 11.58 17.27 -20.24
N ALA A 10 12.71 17.36 -20.93
CA ALA A 10 12.77 17.28 -22.39
C ALA A 10 12.16 15.97 -22.91
N ALA A 11 12.58 14.83 -22.37
CA ALA A 11 12.10 13.51 -22.80
C ALA A 11 10.59 13.31 -22.53
N VAL A 12 10.10 13.80 -21.38
CA VAL A 12 8.66 13.72 -21.08
C VAL A 12 7.84 14.61 -22.00
N GLN A 13 8.30 15.84 -22.29
CA GLN A 13 7.61 16.77 -23.19
C GLN A 13 7.64 16.31 -24.65
N GLU A 14 8.74 15.72 -25.12
CA GLU A 14 8.83 15.12 -26.45
C GLU A 14 7.80 13.98 -26.62
N ALA A 15 7.55 13.22 -25.57
CA ALA A 15 6.52 12.19 -25.52
C ALA A 15 5.08 12.74 -25.32
N GLY A 16 4.90 14.07 -25.27
CA GLY A 16 3.61 14.73 -25.10
C GLY A 16 3.14 14.89 -23.65
N GLY A 17 4.02 14.69 -22.67
CA GLY A 17 3.74 14.90 -21.25
C GLY A 17 3.82 16.36 -20.81
N ALA A 18 3.29 16.64 -19.61
CA ALA A 18 3.16 18.00 -19.07
C ALA A 18 4.18 18.35 -17.96
N LEU A 19 5.17 17.49 -17.71
CA LEU A 19 6.18 17.73 -16.67
C LEU A 19 7.06 18.92 -17.05
N THR A 20 7.32 19.80 -16.09
CA THR A 20 8.14 21.01 -16.27
C THR A 20 9.33 21.05 -15.30
N GLU A 21 10.30 21.93 -15.57
CA GLU A 21 11.41 22.17 -14.63
C GLU A 21 10.92 22.75 -13.29
N GLU A 22 9.83 23.51 -13.28
CA GLU A 22 9.28 24.05 -12.04
C GLU A 22 8.64 22.94 -11.20
N ASP A 23 8.00 21.92 -11.82
CA ASP A 23 7.50 20.75 -11.08
C ASP A 23 8.65 19.98 -10.41
N MET A 24 9.78 19.82 -11.11
CA MET A 24 10.97 19.15 -10.57
C MET A 24 11.57 19.92 -9.40
N LYS A 25 11.60 21.25 -9.50
CA LYS A 25 12.10 22.15 -8.45
C LYS A 25 11.15 22.19 -7.26
N GLU A 26 9.85 22.24 -7.51
CA GLU A 26 8.81 22.20 -6.48
C GLU A 26 8.90 20.89 -5.70
N HIS A 27 9.05 19.75 -6.37
CA HIS A 27 9.24 18.45 -5.70
C HIS A 27 10.49 18.42 -4.81
N LEU A 28 11.58 19.05 -5.24
CA LEU A 28 12.82 19.11 -4.46
C LEU A 28 12.68 20.01 -3.21
N LEU A 29 11.97 21.13 -3.35
CA LEU A 29 11.78 22.10 -2.26
C LEU A 29 10.67 21.67 -1.29
N ASN A 30 9.62 21.05 -1.80
CA ASN A 30 8.41 20.65 -1.10
C ASN A 30 8.08 19.18 -1.42
N PRO A 31 8.89 18.21 -0.95
CA PRO A 31 8.64 16.81 -1.20
C PRO A 31 7.26 16.42 -0.63
N PRO A 32 6.42 15.71 -1.40
CA PRO A 32 5.03 15.45 -1.02
C PRO A 32 4.89 14.50 0.17
N ASN A 33 5.90 13.66 0.41
CA ASN A 33 6.02 12.82 1.59
C ASN A 33 7.21 13.33 2.41
N PRO A 34 7.01 14.21 3.42
CA PRO A 34 8.03 14.43 4.43
C PRO A 34 8.35 13.09 5.14
N VAL A 35 9.43 13.05 5.94
CA VAL A 35 9.75 11.89 6.82
C VAL A 35 8.45 11.42 7.49
N PRO A 36 8.13 10.10 7.52
CA PRO A 36 6.79 9.66 7.91
C PRO A 36 6.44 10.14 9.32
N ASP A 37 5.63 11.18 9.44
CA ASP A 37 5.09 11.66 10.72
C ASP A 37 3.97 10.69 11.15
N GLU A 38 4.38 9.51 11.60
CA GLU A 38 3.58 8.39 12.13
C GLU A 38 3.13 7.37 11.07
N ALA A 39 3.67 6.16 11.15
CA ALA A 39 3.10 4.99 10.50
C ALA A 39 1.70 4.65 11.07
N LEU A 40 0.87 3.96 10.30
CA LEU A 40 -0.34 3.33 10.81
C LEU A 40 0.02 2.00 11.46
N SER A 41 -0.75 1.57 12.45
CA SER A 41 -0.55 0.26 13.02
C SER A 41 -1.82 -0.38 13.57
N ILE A 42 -1.74 -1.69 13.77
CA ILE A 42 -2.74 -2.48 14.50
C ILE A 42 -2.04 -3.49 15.40
N ASP A 43 -2.55 -3.66 16.61
CA ASP A 43 -2.19 -4.80 17.45
C ASP A 43 -2.95 -6.05 16.98
N PHE A 44 -2.23 -7.13 16.78
CA PHE A 44 -2.76 -8.43 16.41
C PHE A 44 -2.11 -9.52 17.26
N ASN A 45 -2.80 -9.97 18.31
CA ASN A 45 -2.37 -11.08 19.17
C ASN A 45 -0.99 -10.88 19.82
N GLY A 46 -0.69 -9.68 20.31
CA GLY A 46 0.55 -9.37 21.05
C GLY A 46 1.71 -8.89 20.19
N VAL A 47 1.49 -8.71 18.88
CA VAL A 47 2.41 -8.00 17.99
C VAL A 47 1.74 -6.80 17.33
N THR A 48 2.52 -5.76 17.07
CA THR A 48 2.10 -4.56 16.36
C THR A 48 2.60 -4.63 14.92
N ILE A 49 1.68 -4.54 13.96
CA ILE A 49 2.01 -4.44 12.53
C ILE A 49 1.98 -2.98 12.14
N TRP A 50 3.06 -2.49 11.50
CA TRP A 50 3.23 -1.11 11.07
C TRP A 50 3.23 -1.02 9.55
N GLU A 51 2.47 -0.05 9.03
CA GLU A 51 2.30 0.22 7.61
C GLU A 51 2.37 1.71 7.31
N MET A 52 2.71 2.06 6.08
CA MET A 52 2.66 3.44 5.62
C MET A 52 1.23 3.98 5.57
N ARG A 53 1.07 5.29 5.82
CA ARG A 53 -0.19 6.00 5.57
C ARG A 53 -0.50 6.07 4.06
N PRO A 54 -1.75 6.40 3.68
CA PRO A 54 -2.05 6.86 2.33
C PRO A 54 -1.09 7.97 1.88
N ASN A 55 -0.75 8.09 0.61
CA ASN A 55 -1.35 7.49 -0.58
C ASN A 55 -0.95 6.03 -0.89
N THR A 56 -0.38 5.28 0.05
CA THR A 56 -0.12 3.84 -0.09
C THR A 56 -1.33 2.95 0.22
N ILE A 57 -1.24 1.64 -0.05
CA ILE A 57 -2.29 0.64 0.24
C ILE A 57 -2.06 -0.16 1.54
N GLY A 58 -1.09 0.25 2.38
CA GLY A 58 -0.75 -0.41 3.65
C GLY A 58 -1.96 -0.62 4.57
N ILE A 59 -2.84 0.39 4.61
CA ILE A 59 -4.06 0.38 5.42
C ILE A 59 -4.99 -0.81 5.13
N VAL A 60 -5.00 -1.34 3.90
CA VAL A 60 -5.81 -2.50 3.55
C VAL A 60 -5.40 -3.71 4.39
N ALA A 61 -4.10 -3.97 4.53
CA ALA A 61 -3.61 -5.08 5.35
C ALA A 61 -3.99 -4.90 6.82
N LEU A 62 -3.86 -3.68 7.36
CA LEU A 62 -4.26 -3.38 8.73
C LEU A 62 -5.75 -3.63 8.98
N VAL A 63 -6.62 -3.27 8.03
CA VAL A 63 -8.07 -3.56 8.13
C VAL A 63 -8.32 -5.06 8.08
N ILE A 64 -7.60 -5.82 7.24
CA ILE A 64 -7.71 -7.29 7.21
C ILE A 64 -7.35 -7.87 8.58
N PHE A 65 -6.21 -7.48 9.16
CA PHE A 65 -5.80 -7.93 10.50
C PHE A 65 -6.83 -7.55 11.56
N ASN A 66 -7.38 -6.34 11.50
CA ASN A 66 -8.38 -5.89 12.45
C ASN A 66 -9.67 -6.72 12.36
N ILE A 67 -10.14 -7.08 11.16
CA ILE A 67 -11.25 -8.03 10.96
C ILE A 67 -10.88 -9.39 11.57
N LEU A 68 -9.70 -9.91 11.21
CA LEU A 68 -9.25 -11.25 11.58
C LEU A 68 -9.02 -11.42 13.10
N LYS A 69 -8.73 -10.33 13.83
CA LYS A 69 -8.50 -10.32 15.28
C LYS A 69 -9.65 -10.92 16.09
N GLY A 70 -10.87 -10.92 15.56
CA GLY A 70 -12.06 -11.46 16.22
C GLY A 70 -12.27 -12.97 16.04
N TYR A 71 -11.37 -13.70 15.38
CA TYR A 71 -11.54 -15.11 15.05
C TYR A 71 -10.41 -15.97 15.62
N ASP A 72 -10.73 -17.22 15.97
CA ASP A 72 -9.73 -18.25 16.28
C ASP A 72 -9.16 -18.84 14.98
N ILE A 73 -8.29 -18.08 14.33
CA ILE A 73 -7.68 -18.46 13.06
C ILE A 73 -6.84 -19.73 13.17
N ARG A 74 -6.20 -19.94 14.33
CA ARG A 74 -5.40 -21.15 14.60
C ARG A 74 -6.30 -22.38 14.67
N GLY A 75 -7.43 -22.27 15.37
CA GLY A 75 -8.42 -23.33 15.49
C GLY A 75 -9.05 -23.75 14.17
N LEU A 76 -9.13 -22.86 13.18
CA LEU A 76 -9.63 -23.19 11.82
C LEU A 76 -8.68 -24.13 11.04
N GLY A 77 -7.41 -24.21 11.42
CA GLY A 77 -6.38 -24.96 10.70
C GLY A 77 -5.87 -24.24 9.45
N HIS A 78 -4.55 -24.13 9.33
CA HIS A 78 -3.92 -23.44 8.20
C HIS A 78 -4.32 -24.05 6.85
N ASN A 79 -4.72 -23.21 5.90
CA ASN A 79 -5.20 -23.60 4.57
C ASN A 79 -6.40 -24.55 4.54
N SER A 80 -7.16 -24.67 5.63
CA SER A 80 -8.49 -25.30 5.57
C SER A 80 -9.45 -24.46 4.70
N PRO A 81 -10.54 -25.06 4.20
CA PRO A 81 -11.56 -24.31 3.46
C PRO A 81 -12.08 -23.10 4.26
N ASP A 82 -12.36 -23.27 5.55
CA ASP A 82 -12.89 -22.22 6.41
C ASP A 82 -11.88 -21.09 6.62
N TYR A 83 -10.60 -21.43 6.80
CA TYR A 83 -9.51 -20.45 6.88
C TYR A 83 -9.41 -19.63 5.59
N ILE A 84 -9.38 -20.30 4.43
CA ILE A 84 -9.24 -19.65 3.13
C ILE A 84 -10.44 -18.73 2.87
N HIS A 85 -11.66 -19.21 3.17
CA HIS A 85 -12.89 -18.44 3.04
C HIS A 85 -12.84 -17.17 3.89
N LEU A 86 -12.55 -17.31 5.18
CA LEU A 86 -12.48 -16.18 6.11
C LEU A 86 -11.45 -15.13 5.65
N VAL A 87 -10.24 -15.54 5.30
CA VAL A 87 -9.18 -14.61 4.85
C VAL A 87 -9.57 -13.95 3.54
N ALA A 88 -10.19 -14.67 2.61
CA ALA A 88 -10.65 -14.10 1.34
C ALA A 88 -11.78 -13.09 1.51
N GLU A 89 -12.80 -13.38 2.33
CA GLU A 89 -13.90 -12.46 2.64
C GLU A 89 -13.40 -11.21 3.38
N ALA A 90 -12.53 -11.38 4.39
CA ALA A 90 -11.89 -10.26 5.08
C ALA A 90 -11.10 -9.37 4.12
N THR A 91 -10.34 -9.97 3.21
CA THR A 91 -9.57 -9.25 2.17
C THR A 91 -10.49 -8.44 1.26
N LYS A 92 -11.57 -9.05 0.74
CA LYS A 92 -12.56 -8.37 -0.11
C LYS A 92 -13.20 -7.18 0.59
N LEU A 93 -13.65 -7.37 1.82
CA LEU A 93 -14.28 -6.32 2.62
C LEU A 93 -13.31 -5.19 2.96
N ALA A 94 -12.05 -5.52 3.29
CA ALA A 94 -11.03 -4.52 3.57
C ALA A 94 -10.73 -3.64 2.36
N PHE A 95 -10.62 -4.23 1.15
CA PHE A 95 -10.45 -3.45 -0.07
C PHE A 95 -11.62 -2.50 -0.32
N LEU A 96 -12.86 -2.98 -0.15
CA LEU A 96 -14.07 -2.16 -0.34
C LEU A 96 -14.13 -1.01 0.66
N GLU A 97 -13.86 -1.28 1.94
CA GLU A 97 -13.92 -0.27 3.00
C GLU A 97 -12.80 0.77 2.86
N ALA A 98 -11.58 0.32 2.53
CA ALA A 98 -10.43 1.20 2.41
C ALA A 98 -10.40 2.02 1.12
N TRP A 99 -11.19 1.67 0.10
CA TRP A 99 -11.06 2.22 -1.26
C TRP A 99 -11.03 3.74 -1.31
N GLU A 100 -11.90 4.42 -0.56
CA GLU A 100 -11.96 5.89 -0.55
C GLU A 100 -10.76 6.55 0.15
N TYR A 101 -10.09 5.82 1.06
CA TYR A 101 -8.87 6.24 1.74
C TYR A 101 -7.63 6.11 0.86
N LEU A 102 -7.70 5.34 -0.22
CA LEU A 102 -6.60 5.06 -1.15
C LEU A 102 -6.41 6.21 -2.16
N CYS A 103 -6.11 7.40 -1.66
CA CYS A 103 -5.92 8.61 -2.45
C CYS A 103 -4.83 9.52 -1.84
N ASP A 104 -4.59 10.67 -2.48
CA ASP A 104 -3.84 11.76 -1.85
C ASP A 104 -4.49 12.13 -0.49
N PRO A 105 -3.74 12.10 0.63
CA PRO A 105 -4.26 12.46 1.95
C PRO A 105 -4.94 13.84 1.98
N LYS A 106 -4.48 14.81 1.17
CA LYS A 106 -5.09 16.15 1.08
C LYS A 106 -6.49 16.13 0.46
N CYS A 107 -6.84 15.06 -0.26
CA CYS A 107 -8.12 14.86 -0.91
C CYS A 107 -9.04 13.89 -0.16
N CYS A 108 -8.56 13.25 0.91
CA CYS A 108 -9.37 12.34 1.72
C CYS A 108 -10.16 13.12 2.77
N SER A 109 -11.49 13.11 2.68
CA SER A 109 -12.38 13.73 3.68
C SER A 109 -12.62 12.84 4.91
N LYS A 110 -12.24 11.55 4.82
CA LYS A 110 -12.47 10.57 5.89
C LYS A 110 -11.33 10.57 6.89
N ARG A 111 -11.70 10.32 8.14
CA ARG A 111 -10.77 10.19 9.26
C ARG A 111 -10.10 8.83 9.26
N MET A 112 -8.77 8.82 9.17
CA MET A 112 -7.97 7.59 9.07
C MET A 112 -8.07 6.73 10.33
N ASP A 113 -8.32 7.34 11.48
CA ASP A 113 -8.46 6.65 12.77
C ASP A 113 -9.78 5.88 12.89
N GLU A 114 -10.80 6.19 12.08
CA GLU A 114 -12.11 5.52 12.13
C GLU A 114 -12.08 4.09 11.54
N ILE A 115 -11.33 3.87 10.46
CA ILE A 115 -11.31 2.59 9.74
C ILE A 115 -10.57 1.48 10.51
N LEU A 116 -9.64 1.84 11.40
CA LEU A 116 -8.90 0.90 12.23
C LEU A 116 -9.53 0.66 13.61
N THR A 117 -10.73 1.20 13.87
CA THR A 117 -11.46 0.95 15.12
C THR A 117 -12.02 -0.47 15.19
N GLU A 118 -12.18 -0.99 16.40
CA GLU A 118 -12.90 -2.25 16.64
C GLU A 118 -14.38 -2.15 16.21
N GLU A 119 -15.00 -0.96 16.28
CA GLU A 119 -16.36 -0.75 15.77
C GLU A 119 -16.44 -0.98 14.25
N CYS A 120 -15.48 -0.45 13.49
CA CYS A 120 -15.38 -0.71 12.05
C CYS A 120 -15.17 -2.21 11.79
N ALA A 121 -14.24 -2.85 12.48
CA ALA A 121 -13.99 -4.28 12.34
C ALA A 121 -15.26 -5.11 12.61
N GLN A 122 -16.01 -4.82 13.68
CA GLN A 122 -17.27 -5.52 13.98
C GLN A 122 -18.32 -5.35 12.88
N LYS A 123 -18.44 -4.16 12.28
CA LYS A 123 -19.34 -3.91 11.15
C LYS A 123 -18.95 -4.77 9.94
N LEU A 124 -17.65 -4.93 9.67
CA LEU A 124 -17.14 -5.76 8.58
C LEU A 124 -17.31 -7.25 8.86
N ARG A 125 -16.99 -7.73 10.07
CA ARG A 125 -17.18 -9.14 10.48
C ARG A 125 -18.64 -9.60 10.30
N LYS A 126 -19.61 -8.74 10.60
CA LYS A 126 -21.05 -9.02 10.39
C LYS A 126 -21.45 -9.25 8.92
N LYS A 127 -20.62 -8.83 7.96
CA LYS A 127 -20.84 -9.04 6.53
C LYS A 127 -20.24 -10.36 6.02
N ILE A 128 -19.43 -11.06 6.82
CA ILE A 128 -18.83 -12.34 6.44
C ILE A 128 -19.86 -13.44 6.71
N ASP A 129 -20.35 -14.05 5.64
CA ASP A 129 -21.21 -15.23 5.69
C ASP A 129 -20.34 -16.48 5.51
N PRO A 130 -20.28 -17.43 6.46
CA PRO A 130 -19.46 -18.64 6.32
C PRO A 130 -19.88 -19.53 5.16
N GLU A 131 -21.13 -19.44 4.69
CA GLU A 131 -21.69 -20.31 3.65
C GLU A 131 -21.78 -19.62 2.27
N SER A 132 -21.43 -18.34 2.18
CA SER A 132 -21.61 -17.55 0.96
C SER A 132 -20.47 -16.57 0.73
N ALA A 133 -19.91 -16.61 -0.47
CA ALA A 133 -18.82 -15.72 -0.86
C ALA A 133 -19.34 -14.42 -1.49
N TYR A 134 -18.77 -13.28 -1.10
CA TYR A 134 -19.04 -12.00 -1.75
C TYR A 134 -18.59 -12.03 -3.22
N ARG A 135 -19.49 -11.69 -4.14
CA ARG A 135 -19.21 -11.63 -5.58
C ARG A 135 -18.55 -10.31 -5.95
N CYS A 136 -17.24 -10.35 -6.14
CA CYS A 136 -16.49 -9.24 -6.73
C CYS A 136 -16.61 -9.29 -8.26
N HIS A 137 -16.92 -8.14 -8.88
CA HIS A 137 -17.13 -8.02 -10.33
C HIS A 137 -15.88 -7.56 -11.09
N GLN A 138 -14.75 -7.32 -10.40
CA GLN A 138 -13.55 -6.80 -11.04
C GLN A 138 -12.33 -7.70 -10.79
N PRO A 139 -11.59 -8.10 -11.85
CA PRO A 139 -10.31 -8.77 -11.68
C PRO A 139 -9.22 -7.77 -11.29
N PHE A 140 -8.48 -8.07 -10.23
CA PHE A 140 -7.25 -7.33 -9.91
C PHE A 140 -6.10 -7.86 -10.78
N LEU A 141 -5.49 -6.98 -11.59
CA LEU A 141 -4.32 -7.32 -12.39
C LEU A 141 -3.03 -7.17 -11.56
N GLY A 142 -2.16 -8.18 -11.61
CA GLY A 142 -0.83 -8.14 -10.98
C GLY A 142 0.15 -7.20 -11.70
N ALA A 143 1.19 -6.77 -10.99
CA ALA A 143 2.35 -6.08 -11.55
C ALA A 143 3.62 -6.45 -10.78
N ASN A 144 4.80 -6.13 -11.32
CA ASN A 144 6.07 -6.43 -10.67
C ASN A 144 6.61 -5.22 -9.91
N THR A 145 7.23 -5.49 -8.77
CA THR A 145 7.85 -4.50 -7.88
C THR A 145 9.11 -5.12 -7.29
N SER A 146 10.09 -4.31 -6.89
CA SER A 146 11.27 -4.78 -6.15
C SER A 146 11.11 -4.45 -4.67
N TYR A 147 11.39 -5.42 -3.82
CA TYR A 147 11.42 -5.28 -2.36
C TYR A 147 12.78 -5.72 -1.82
N VAL A 148 13.28 -5.01 -0.81
CA VAL A 148 14.53 -5.31 -0.11
C VAL A 148 14.27 -5.16 1.39
N ALA A 149 14.72 -6.17 2.14
CA ALA A 149 14.78 -6.16 3.59
C ALA A 149 16.24 -6.16 4.04
N ALA A 150 16.58 -5.34 5.03
CA ALA A 150 17.90 -5.34 5.66
C ALA A 150 17.75 -5.20 7.17
N VAL A 151 18.54 -5.96 7.93
CA VAL A 151 18.70 -5.85 9.38
C VAL A 151 20.18 -5.97 9.69
N ASP A 152 20.71 -5.09 10.53
CA ASP A 152 22.12 -5.13 10.93
C ASP A 152 22.32 -5.60 12.37
N ARG A 153 23.60 -5.80 12.75
CA ARG A 153 24.00 -6.27 14.08
C ARG A 153 23.73 -5.27 15.21
N GLU A 154 23.44 -4.01 14.89
CA GLU A 154 23.16 -2.94 15.84
C GLU A 154 21.65 -2.79 16.09
N GLY A 155 20.82 -3.59 15.40
CA GLY A 155 19.37 -3.57 15.52
C GLY A 155 18.69 -2.59 14.57
N ASN A 156 19.42 -1.96 13.65
CA ASN A 156 18.79 -1.15 12.61
C ASN A 156 18.11 -2.06 11.60
N ALA A 157 16.94 -1.65 11.12
CA ALA A 157 16.21 -2.39 10.13
C ALA A 157 15.58 -1.48 9.08
N CYS A 158 15.47 -2.00 7.85
CA CYS A 158 14.91 -1.31 6.72
C CYS A 158 13.98 -2.25 5.93
N SER A 159 12.73 -1.85 5.82
CA SER A 159 11.75 -2.44 4.90
C SER A 159 11.61 -1.47 3.73
N PHE A 160 12.22 -1.81 2.58
CA PHE A 160 12.32 -0.90 1.44
C PHE A 160 11.66 -1.47 0.20
N ILE A 161 10.81 -0.66 -0.43
CA ILE A 161 10.08 -1.07 -1.63
C ILE A 161 10.11 0.04 -2.68
N CYS A 162 10.57 -0.29 -3.89
CA CYS A 162 10.71 0.66 -4.98
C CYS A 162 10.11 0.10 -6.26
N SER A 163 9.44 0.98 -7.03
CA SER A 163 8.76 0.59 -8.26
C SER A 163 8.56 1.79 -9.18
N ILE A 164 8.81 1.57 -10.47
CA ILE A 164 8.39 2.49 -11.56
C ILE A 164 6.97 2.17 -12.07
N CYS A 165 6.21 1.40 -11.30
CA CYS A 165 4.84 0.92 -11.53
C CYS A 165 4.71 -0.20 -12.58
N SER A 166 4.63 0.10 -13.88
CA SER A 166 4.74 -0.95 -14.93
C SER A 166 6.16 -1.52 -15.01
N TYR A 167 6.33 -2.64 -15.74
CA TYR A 167 7.62 -3.27 -16.02
C TYR A 167 8.75 -2.26 -16.35
N PHE A 168 8.60 -1.48 -17.43
CA PHE A 168 9.52 -0.43 -17.83
C PHE A 168 8.93 0.97 -17.59
N GLY A 169 8.00 1.09 -16.64
CA GLY A 169 7.27 2.32 -16.38
C GLY A 169 6.57 2.84 -17.64
N SER A 170 6.83 4.08 -18.02
CA SER A 170 6.28 4.69 -19.24
C SER A 170 7.01 4.28 -20.52
N GLY A 171 8.19 3.64 -20.41
CA GLY A 171 9.10 3.38 -21.52
C GLY A 171 9.91 4.60 -21.97
N ILE A 172 9.68 5.78 -21.38
CA ILE A 172 10.47 6.98 -21.65
C ILE A 172 11.81 6.86 -20.93
N ILE A 173 12.91 7.02 -21.68
CA ILE A 173 14.28 6.99 -21.15
C ILE A 173 14.90 8.35 -21.46
N PRO A 174 15.12 9.21 -20.45
CA PRO A 174 15.77 10.49 -20.67
C PRO A 174 17.20 10.31 -21.18
N GLU A 175 17.61 11.18 -22.09
CA GLU A 175 18.95 11.16 -22.68
C GLU A 175 20.03 11.23 -21.58
N ASP A 176 21.09 10.45 -21.73
CA ASP A 176 22.23 10.33 -20.79
C ASP A 176 21.88 10.01 -19.32
N CYS A 177 20.65 9.57 -19.02
CA CYS A 177 20.24 9.27 -17.65
C CYS A 177 20.32 7.78 -17.29
N GLY A 178 20.16 6.88 -18.26
CA GLY A 178 20.31 5.43 -18.04
C GLY A 178 19.20 4.77 -17.22
N PHE A 179 18.06 5.43 -17.01
CA PHE A 179 16.89 4.89 -16.32
C PHE A 179 15.57 5.20 -17.05
N ALA A 180 14.57 4.36 -16.84
CA ALA A 180 13.22 4.58 -17.37
C ALA A 180 12.37 5.40 -16.39
N MET A 181 11.50 6.26 -16.93
CA MET A 181 10.52 7.03 -16.14
C MET A 181 9.35 6.15 -15.70
N HIS A 182 8.80 6.42 -14.52
CA HIS A 182 7.64 5.69 -14.01
C HIS A 182 6.33 6.09 -14.72
N ASP A 183 5.33 5.22 -14.71
CA ASP A 183 3.97 5.49 -15.21
C ASP A 183 2.92 5.56 -14.07
N ARG A 184 3.33 5.88 -12.84
CA ARG A 184 2.50 5.79 -11.63
C ARG A 184 1.16 6.56 -11.70
N ALA A 185 1.11 7.67 -12.44
CA ALA A 185 -0.11 8.46 -12.61
C ALA A 185 -1.29 7.64 -13.21
N LYS A 186 -1.03 6.51 -13.88
CA LYS A 186 -2.09 5.60 -14.37
C LYS A 186 -2.97 5.01 -13.27
N SER A 187 -2.53 5.07 -12.02
CA SER A 187 -3.34 4.64 -10.87
C SER A 187 -4.44 5.64 -10.52
N MET A 188 -4.44 6.83 -11.11
CA MET A 188 -5.47 7.85 -10.87
C MET A 188 -6.73 7.58 -11.71
N SER A 189 -7.88 7.94 -11.17
CA SER A 189 -9.15 7.86 -11.90
C SER A 189 -9.32 9.08 -12.83
N LEU A 190 -10.03 8.91 -13.93
CA LEU A 190 -10.53 10.02 -14.75
C LEU A 190 -12.00 10.34 -14.47
N GLU A 191 -12.63 9.57 -13.57
CA GLU A 191 -14.02 9.80 -13.17
C GLU A 191 -14.08 11.00 -12.23
N GLU A 192 -14.96 11.95 -12.56
CA GLU A 192 -15.23 13.10 -11.71
C GLU A 192 -15.84 12.66 -10.37
N GLY A 193 -15.45 13.34 -9.29
CA GLY A 193 -15.94 13.05 -7.93
C GLY A 193 -15.26 11.89 -7.21
N ASN A 194 -14.36 11.14 -7.86
CA ASN A 194 -13.55 10.10 -7.21
C ASN A 194 -12.46 10.74 -6.31
N THR A 195 -12.21 10.18 -5.12
CA THR A 195 -11.17 10.73 -4.20
C THR A 195 -9.76 10.67 -4.82
N ASN A 196 -9.53 9.73 -5.75
CA ASN A 196 -8.29 9.54 -6.50
C ASN A 196 -8.38 10.04 -7.96
N THR A 197 -9.27 10.98 -8.29
CA THR A 197 -9.30 11.63 -9.63
C THR A 197 -7.97 12.31 -9.96
N PHE A 198 -7.53 12.22 -11.20
CA PHE A 198 -6.35 12.89 -11.76
C PHE A 198 -6.43 14.40 -11.57
N GLY A 199 -5.30 15.02 -11.19
CA GLY A 199 -5.23 16.46 -11.01
C GLY A 199 -3.81 16.95 -10.78
N PRO A 200 -3.56 18.27 -10.98
CA PRO A 200 -2.25 18.87 -10.78
C PRO A 200 -1.83 18.79 -9.30
N ASN A 201 -0.53 18.56 -9.06
CA ASN A 201 0.07 18.52 -7.72
C ASN A 201 -0.58 17.52 -6.75
N LYS A 202 -1.29 16.53 -7.27
CA LYS A 202 -1.96 15.50 -6.50
C LYS A 202 -1.18 14.20 -6.55
N LEU A 203 -1.04 13.57 -5.39
CA LEU A 203 -0.35 12.30 -5.28
C LEU A 203 -1.19 11.16 -5.87
N PRO A 204 -0.63 10.35 -6.79
CA PRO A 204 -1.33 9.19 -7.34
C PRO A 204 -1.38 8.05 -6.31
N LEU A 205 -2.44 7.27 -6.27
CA LEU A 205 -2.48 6.03 -5.48
C LEU A 205 -1.24 5.14 -5.73
N HIS A 206 -0.55 4.82 -4.64
CA HIS A 206 0.66 4.03 -4.63
C HIS A 206 0.41 2.62 -4.08
N SER A 207 0.83 1.61 -4.82
CA SER A 207 0.65 0.22 -4.37
C SER A 207 1.71 -0.22 -3.37
N ASN A 208 2.86 0.44 -3.29
CA ASN A 208 3.96 -0.09 -2.47
C ASN A 208 3.65 0.09 -0.98
N MET A 209 3.82 -0.99 -0.21
CA MET A 209 3.52 -1.05 1.22
C MET A 209 4.64 -1.83 1.95
N PRO A 210 5.72 -1.18 2.38
CA PRO A 210 6.70 -1.81 3.24
C PRO A 210 6.15 -1.89 4.67
N ALA A 211 6.35 -3.02 5.33
CA ALA A 211 5.87 -3.24 6.68
C ALA A 211 7.00 -3.58 7.66
N ILE A 212 6.75 -3.24 8.92
CA ILE A 212 7.56 -3.60 10.09
C ILE A 212 6.64 -4.26 11.11
N VAL A 213 7.14 -5.25 11.84
CA VAL A 213 6.42 -5.89 12.94
C VAL A 213 7.25 -5.79 14.21
N THR A 214 6.61 -5.36 15.29
CA THR A 214 7.22 -5.26 16.62
C THR A 214 6.39 -6.00 17.66
N GLU A 215 6.97 -6.33 18.80
CA GLU A 215 6.20 -6.83 19.95
C GLU A 215 5.39 -5.69 20.59
N THR A 216 4.12 -5.93 20.97
CA THR A 216 3.17 -4.88 21.42
C THR A 216 3.57 -4.20 22.74
N GLY A 217 4.38 -4.85 23.59
CA GLY A 217 4.77 -4.29 24.89
C GLY A 217 6.15 -3.61 24.91
N THR A 218 7.09 -4.15 24.15
CA THR A 218 8.51 -3.77 24.20
C THR A 218 8.92 -2.89 23.02
N ASN A 219 8.15 -2.92 21.92
CA ASN A 219 8.54 -2.41 20.61
C ASN A 219 9.79 -3.08 20.03
N ASP A 220 10.17 -4.26 20.54
CA ASP A 220 11.27 -5.03 19.98
C ASP A 220 10.95 -5.42 18.54
N LEU A 221 11.90 -5.21 17.64
CA LEU A 221 11.76 -5.56 16.23
C LEU A 221 11.65 -7.08 16.08
N LEU A 222 10.53 -7.55 15.52
CA LEU A 222 10.30 -8.97 15.23
C LEU A 222 10.56 -9.30 13.77
N ALA A 223 10.14 -8.42 12.85
CA ALA A 223 10.33 -8.64 11.42
C ALA A 223 10.28 -7.34 10.61
N VAL A 224 10.95 -7.37 9.46
CA VAL A 224 10.69 -6.48 8.33
C VAL A 224 10.12 -7.33 7.20
N LEU A 225 9.02 -6.87 6.60
CA LEU A 225 8.32 -7.68 5.60
C LEU A 225 7.76 -6.85 4.46
N GLY A 226 7.75 -7.46 3.29
CA GLY A 226 7.20 -6.90 2.07
C GLY A 226 6.92 -8.03 1.10
N VAL A 227 5.73 -8.00 0.53
CA VAL A 227 5.34 -8.87 -0.57
C VAL A 227 5.15 -7.97 -1.78
N ILE A 228 5.62 -8.40 -2.95
CA ILE A 228 5.48 -7.67 -4.21
C ILE A 228 4.23 -8.14 -4.96
N GLY A 229 3.69 -7.33 -5.87
CA GLY A 229 2.54 -7.76 -6.69
C GLY A 229 1.37 -6.77 -6.81
N ARG A 230 1.60 -5.46 -6.65
CA ARG A 230 0.55 -4.41 -6.70
C ARG A 230 -0.61 -4.69 -5.73
N TRP A 231 -1.75 -5.15 -6.22
CA TRP A 231 -2.94 -5.44 -5.41
C TRP A 231 -2.83 -6.74 -4.60
N MET A 232 -1.86 -7.60 -4.94
CA MET A 232 -1.53 -8.79 -4.16
C MET A 232 -0.86 -8.44 -2.82
N GLN A 233 -0.23 -7.27 -2.71
CA GLN A 233 0.64 -6.97 -1.56
C GLN A 233 -0.09 -7.04 -0.20
N PRO A 234 -1.30 -6.47 -0.01
CA PRO A 234 -2.02 -6.60 1.25
C PRO A 234 -2.36 -8.05 1.59
N GLN A 235 -2.89 -8.80 0.61
CA GLN A 235 -3.24 -10.20 0.77
C GLN A 235 -2.00 -11.03 1.11
N GLY A 236 -0.92 -10.85 0.35
CA GLY A 236 0.32 -11.60 0.49
C GLY A 236 1.00 -11.33 1.83
N GLN A 237 1.05 -10.08 2.27
CA GLN A 237 1.62 -9.75 3.59
C GLN A 237 0.80 -10.39 4.72
N VAL A 238 -0.53 -10.34 4.66
CA VAL A 238 -1.38 -11.04 5.64
C VAL A 238 -1.11 -12.54 5.62
N GLN A 239 -1.05 -13.17 4.45
CA GLN A 239 -0.79 -14.61 4.33
C GLN A 239 0.59 -15.00 4.88
N VAL A 240 1.63 -14.24 4.55
CA VAL A 240 2.99 -14.46 5.06
C VAL A 240 3.03 -14.29 6.58
N PHE A 241 2.41 -13.23 7.09
CA PHE A 241 2.36 -12.96 8.52
C PHE A 241 1.64 -14.07 9.31
N MET A 242 0.54 -14.58 8.77
CA MET A 242 -0.22 -15.69 9.38
C MET A 242 0.58 -17.00 9.46
N LEU A 243 1.68 -17.16 8.72
CA LEU A 243 2.60 -18.30 8.90
C LEU A 243 3.47 -18.17 10.15
N PHE A 244 3.77 -16.95 10.59
CA PHE A 244 4.65 -16.71 11.74
C PHE A 244 3.90 -16.74 13.07
N ILE A 245 2.60 -16.43 13.05
CA ILE A 245 1.78 -16.23 14.26
C ILE A 245 0.56 -17.18 14.28
N GLY A 246 0.31 -17.94 13.22
CA GLY A 246 -0.74 -18.98 13.15
C GLY A 246 -0.36 -20.28 13.84
#